data_AF-X0Z492-F1
#
_entry.id   AF-X0Z492-F1
#
_cell.length_a   1.000
_cell.length_b   1.000
_cell.length_c   1.000
_cell.angle_alpha   90.00
_cell.angle_beta   90.00
_cell.angle_gamma   90.00
#
_symmetry.space_group_name_H-M   'P 1'
#
loop_
_entity.id
_entity.type
_entity.pdbx_description
1 polymer ?
#
loop_
_entity_poly.entity_id
_entity_poly.type
_entity_poly.pdbx_seq_one_letter_code
_entity_poly.pdbx_strand_id
1 'polypeptide(L)'
;QEDTHEKQTYDNLKGDQIQLNDDAWNMAQQIVRRTYTEDDVAKAWYLQNKFENVDTIAKDSCFHFHYIGKKETRDYDNNLQIEDATIERHFDFRLGGSIDLNNNYSSSRDNAYGYALYRDEINAQEDCNADILIEQEGKDNNPHKTKYTDNNNRYLGNDDSGYGKQWNEKYQLD
;
A
#
# COMPACT_ATOMS: atom_id res chain seq x y z
N GLN A 1 -25.71 14.76 2.96
CA GLN A 1 -25.19 14.61 1.58
C GLN A 1 -26.28 13.93 0.77
N GLU A 2 -26.55 14.40 -0.45
CA GLU A 2 -27.59 13.81 -1.32
C GLU A 2 -27.12 12.48 -1.92
N ASP A 3 -28.05 11.57 -2.18
CA ASP A 3 -27.80 10.28 -2.82
C ASP A 3 -27.78 10.48 -4.34
N THR A 4 -26.58 10.63 -4.90
CA THR A 4 -26.36 10.86 -6.34
C THR A 4 -25.77 9.63 -7.02
N HIS A 5 -25.87 9.58 -8.35
CA HIS A 5 -25.28 8.48 -9.13
C HIS A 5 -23.76 8.39 -8.96
N GLU A 6 -23.09 9.53 -8.89
CA GLU A 6 -21.65 9.62 -8.66
C GLU A 6 -21.27 9.07 -7.29
N LYS A 7 -22.06 9.39 -6.25
CA LYS A 7 -21.85 8.87 -4.90
C LYS A 7 -22.00 7.35 -4.85
N GLN A 8 -23.07 6.82 -5.42
CA GLN A 8 -23.27 5.36 -5.47
C GLN A 8 -22.14 4.66 -6.23
N THR A 9 -21.67 5.26 -7.32
CA THR A 9 -20.53 4.73 -8.08
C THR A 9 -19.26 4.72 -7.24
N TYR A 10 -18.98 5.81 -6.52
CA TYR A 10 -17.85 5.89 -5.60
C TYR A 10 -17.92 4.84 -4.49
N ASP A 11 -19.07 4.71 -3.81
CA ASP A 11 -19.26 3.77 -2.71
C ASP A 11 -19.07 2.32 -3.17
N ASN A 12 -19.58 1.97 -4.35
CA ASN A 12 -19.39 0.65 -4.95
C ASN A 12 -17.91 0.38 -5.28
N LEU A 13 -17.23 1.33 -5.95
CA LEU A 13 -15.81 1.18 -6.30
C LEU A 13 -14.91 1.10 -5.06
N LYS A 14 -15.22 1.86 -4.01
CA LYS A 14 -14.53 1.79 -2.72
C LYS A 14 -14.70 0.40 -2.09
N GLY A 15 -15.93 -0.13 -2.09
CA GLY A 15 -16.22 -1.48 -1.61
C GLY A 15 -15.44 -2.55 -2.38
N ASP A 16 -15.47 -2.50 -3.72
CA ASP A 16 -14.75 -3.42 -4.58
C ASP A 16 -13.23 -3.35 -4.35
N GLN A 17 -12.68 -2.14 -4.20
CA GLN A 17 -11.26 -1.95 -3.91
C GLN A 17 -10.86 -2.52 -2.55
N ILE A 18 -11.67 -2.32 -1.51
CA ILE A 18 -11.41 -2.90 -0.18
C ILE A 18 -11.42 -4.44 -0.26
N GLN A 19 -12.37 -5.02 -0.99
CA GLN A 19 -12.44 -6.46 -1.19
C GLN A 19 -11.20 -7.00 -1.92
N LEU A 20 -10.74 -6.31 -2.97
CA LEU A 20 -9.51 -6.68 -3.67
C LEU A 20 -8.27 -6.63 -2.76
N ASN A 21 -8.17 -5.62 -1.89
CA ASN A 21 -7.10 -5.53 -0.91
C ASN A 21 -7.17 -6.69 0.10
N ASP A 22 -8.36 -7.04 0.57
CA ASP A 22 -8.56 -8.17 1.48
C ASP A 22 -8.17 -9.51 0.84
N ASP A 23 -8.56 -9.73 -0.41
CA ASP A 23 -8.22 -10.96 -1.15
C ASP A 23 -6.72 -11.07 -1.42
N ALA A 24 -6.09 -9.96 -1.84
CA ALA A 24 -4.64 -9.90 -2.06
C ALA A 24 -3.86 -10.13 -0.75
N TRP A 25 -4.33 -9.54 0.35
CA TRP A 25 -3.74 -9.71 1.67
C TRP A 25 -3.84 -11.14 2.16
N ASN A 26 -5.02 -11.77 2.05
CA ASN A 26 -5.23 -13.17 2.41
C ASN A 26 -4.28 -14.11 1.66
N MET A 27 -4.01 -13.83 0.39
CA MET A 27 -3.03 -14.57 -0.40
C MET A 27 -1.59 -14.32 0.07
N ALA A 28 -1.21 -13.07 0.31
CA ALA A 28 0.11 -12.71 0.83
C ALA A 28 0.40 -13.42 2.17
N GLN A 29 -0.56 -13.38 3.10
CA GLN A 29 -0.45 -14.09 4.38
C GLN A 29 -0.19 -15.59 4.21
N GLN A 30 -0.94 -16.25 3.33
CA GLN A 30 -0.74 -17.68 3.06
C GLN A 30 0.66 -17.98 2.50
N ILE A 31 1.20 -17.10 1.66
CA ILE A 31 2.54 -17.26 1.10
C ILE A 31 3.59 -17.08 2.19
N VAL A 32 3.51 -16.01 2.97
CA VAL A 32 4.48 -15.72 4.05
C VAL A 32 4.46 -16.84 5.09
N ARG A 33 3.29 -17.34 5.49
CA ARG A 33 3.13 -18.42 6.47
C ARG A 33 3.63 -19.80 6.00
N ARG A 34 3.85 -20.00 4.69
CA ARG A 34 4.54 -21.20 4.18
C ARG A 34 6.03 -21.18 4.48
N THR A 35 6.63 -19.99 4.51
CA THR A 35 8.05 -19.79 4.80
C THR A 35 8.29 -19.65 6.30
N TYR A 36 7.46 -18.86 6.98
CA TYR A 36 7.51 -18.60 8.42
C TYR A 36 6.28 -19.22 9.08
N THR A 37 6.42 -20.46 9.54
CA THR A 37 5.30 -21.18 10.16
C THR A 37 4.92 -20.57 11.50
N GLU A 38 3.70 -20.85 11.99
CA GLU A 38 3.27 -20.38 13.32
C GLU A 38 4.23 -20.84 14.44
N ASP A 39 4.79 -22.06 14.32
CA ASP A 39 5.77 -22.60 15.26
C ASP A 39 7.09 -21.82 15.23
N ASP A 40 7.53 -21.35 14.06
CA ASP A 40 8.75 -20.56 13.92
C ASP A 40 8.55 -19.16 14.52
N VAL A 41 7.41 -18.53 14.24
CA VAL A 41 7.03 -17.23 14.80
C VAL A 41 6.88 -17.31 16.32
N ALA A 42 6.26 -18.37 16.85
CA ALA A 42 6.15 -18.58 18.29
C ALA A 42 7.52 -18.73 18.97
N LYS A 43 8.49 -19.43 18.33
CA LYS A 43 9.86 -19.56 18.85
C LYS A 43 10.62 -18.23 18.79
N ALA A 44 10.44 -17.45 17.74
CA ALA A 44 11.05 -16.12 17.62
C ALA A 44 10.51 -15.18 18.71
N TRP A 45 9.19 -15.14 18.92
CA TRP A 45 8.56 -14.43 20.03
C TRP A 45 9.07 -14.91 21.40
N TYR A 46 9.25 -16.22 21.58
CA TYR A 46 9.82 -16.76 22.83
C TYR A 46 11.22 -16.20 23.10
N LEU A 47 12.10 -16.16 22.10
CA LEU A 47 13.47 -15.64 22.25
C LEU A 47 13.48 -14.13 22.50
N GLN A 48 12.71 -13.37 21.73
CA GLN A 48 12.58 -11.92 21.87
C GLN A 48 12.03 -11.51 23.25
N ASN A 49 11.01 -12.21 23.75
CA ASN A 49 10.46 -11.93 25.08
C ASN A 49 11.39 -12.37 26.23
N LYS A 50 12.33 -13.27 25.98
CA LYS A 50 13.21 -13.83 27.02
C LYS A 50 14.49 -13.01 27.22
N PHE A 51 14.99 -12.38 26.17
CA PHE A 51 16.28 -11.69 26.19
C PHE A 51 16.11 -10.25 25.71
N GLU A 52 16.47 -9.28 26.55
CA GLU A 52 16.33 -7.85 26.24
C GLU A 52 17.09 -7.42 24.97
N ASN A 53 18.10 -8.19 24.55
CA ASN A 53 18.94 -7.90 23.39
C ASN A 53 18.52 -8.65 22.11
N VAL A 54 17.37 -9.32 22.11
CA VAL A 54 16.82 -10.03 20.94
C VAL A 54 15.64 -9.23 20.40
N ASP A 55 15.76 -8.76 19.15
CA ASP A 55 14.70 -8.07 18.42
C ASP A 55 14.61 -8.70 17.03
N THR A 56 13.72 -9.69 16.89
CA THR A 56 13.68 -10.61 15.74
C THR A 56 12.37 -10.55 14.95
N ILE A 57 11.29 -10.10 15.57
CA ILE A 57 9.96 -10.00 14.98
C ILE A 57 9.55 -8.54 14.95
N ALA A 58 9.29 -8.06 13.74
CA ALA A 58 8.67 -6.78 13.47
C ALA A 58 7.44 -7.02 12.61
N LYS A 59 6.34 -6.33 12.91
CA LYS A 59 5.16 -6.39 12.04
C LYS A 59 5.47 -5.60 10.78
N ASP A 60 5.22 -6.21 9.63
CA ASP A 60 5.41 -5.55 8.34
C ASP A 60 4.16 -5.67 7.46
N SER A 61 4.02 -4.69 6.59
CA SER A 61 2.95 -4.57 5.58
C SER A 61 3.51 -4.54 4.16
N CYS A 62 4.82 -4.75 4.04
CA CYS A 62 5.62 -4.49 2.86
C CYS A 62 6.36 -5.78 2.48
N PHE A 63 6.05 -6.38 1.33
CA PHE A 63 6.55 -7.71 0.98
C PHE A 63 7.16 -7.77 -0.41
N HIS A 64 8.34 -8.38 -0.51
CA HIS A 64 8.97 -8.73 -1.78
C HIS A 64 8.70 -10.21 -2.08
N PHE A 65 7.96 -10.48 -3.13
CA PHE A 65 7.70 -11.84 -3.60
C PHE A 65 8.49 -12.11 -4.88
N HIS A 66 9.16 -13.26 -4.90
CA HIS A 66 9.83 -13.80 -6.09
C HIS A 66 9.05 -14.96 -6.66
N TYR A 67 8.82 -14.97 -7.97
CA TYR A 67 8.27 -16.10 -8.69
C TYR A 67 8.99 -16.32 -10.01
N ILE A 68 8.98 -17.57 -10.49
CA ILE A 68 9.50 -17.89 -11.83
C ILE A 68 8.40 -17.58 -12.84
N GLY A 69 8.68 -16.70 -13.78
CA GLY A 69 7.77 -16.31 -14.85
C GLY A 69 8.50 -16.19 -16.18
N LYS A 70 7.79 -15.75 -17.22
CA LYS A 70 8.34 -15.56 -18.55
C LYS A 70 8.61 -14.08 -18.79
N LYS A 71 9.78 -13.76 -19.35
CA LYS A 71 10.17 -12.39 -19.71
C LYS A 71 10.59 -12.35 -21.18
N GLU A 72 10.18 -11.28 -21.86
CA GLU A 72 10.70 -10.97 -23.20
C GLU A 72 12.11 -10.38 -23.06
N THR A 73 13.06 -11.06 -23.68
CA THR A 73 14.45 -10.62 -23.81
C THR A 73 14.80 -10.48 -25.29
N ARG A 74 15.94 -9.85 -25.58
CA ARG A 74 16.46 -9.74 -26.93
C ARG A 74 17.84 -10.37 -26.96
N ASP A 75 18.07 -11.23 -27.95
CA ASP A 75 19.38 -11.82 -28.16
C ASP A 75 20.37 -10.82 -28.78
N TYR A 76 21.60 -11.27 -29.02
CA TYR A 76 22.65 -10.45 -29.64
C TYR A 76 22.26 -9.91 -31.02
N ASP A 77 21.41 -10.63 -31.74
CA ASP A 77 20.93 -10.28 -33.09
C ASP A 77 19.59 -9.51 -33.06
N ASN A 78 19.17 -9.05 -31.87
CA ASN A 78 17.96 -8.27 -31.63
C ASN A 78 16.63 -9.01 -31.93
N ASN A 79 16.62 -10.34 -31.93
CA ASN A 79 15.39 -11.12 -32.02
C ASN A 79 14.73 -11.24 -30.65
N LEU A 80 13.39 -11.19 -30.63
CA LEU A 80 12.60 -11.41 -29.41
C LEU A 80 12.71 -12.87 -28.97
N GLN A 81 13.07 -13.09 -27.72
CA GLN A 81 13.08 -14.40 -27.08
C GLN A 81 12.24 -14.33 -25.80
N ILE A 82 11.57 -15.44 -25.47
CA ILE A 82 10.82 -15.58 -24.23
C ILE A 82 11.58 -16.58 -23.37
N GLU A 83 12.11 -16.11 -22.26
CA GLU A 83 12.94 -16.92 -21.35
C GLU A 83 12.32 -16.96 -19.96
N ASP A 84 12.58 -18.06 -19.25
CA ASP A 84 12.22 -18.16 -17.84
C ASP A 84 13.13 -17.23 -17.02
N ALA A 85 12.51 -16.40 -16.19
CA ALA A 85 13.20 -15.44 -15.35
C ALA A 85 12.59 -15.41 -13.95
N THR A 86 13.43 -15.16 -12.95
CA THR A 86 12.95 -14.81 -11.61
C THR A 86 12.42 -13.38 -11.66
N ILE A 87 11.12 -13.24 -11.42
CA ILE A 87 10.44 -11.96 -11.35
C ILE A 87 10.24 -11.62 -9.88
N GLU A 88 10.78 -10.49 -9.47
CA GLU A 88 10.52 -9.89 -8.16
C GLU A 88 9.38 -8.88 -8.28
N ARG A 89 8.47 -8.90 -7.32
CA ARG A 89 7.42 -7.88 -7.16
C ARG A 89 7.35 -7.43 -5.72
N HIS A 90 7.27 -6.13 -5.56
CA HIS A 90 7.13 -5.47 -4.28
C HIS A 90 5.66 -5.07 -4.07
N PHE A 91 5.08 -5.48 -2.95
CA PHE A 91 3.72 -5.14 -2.55
C PHE A 91 3.74 -4.43 -1.21
N ASP A 92 3.41 -3.14 -1.22
CA ASP A 92 3.23 -2.33 -0.02
C ASP A 92 1.72 -2.18 0.25
N PHE A 93 1.25 -2.85 1.32
CA PHE A 93 -0.15 -2.82 1.72
C PHE A 93 -0.49 -1.62 2.61
N ARG A 94 0.44 -0.69 2.88
CA ARG A 94 0.14 0.54 3.63
C ARG A 94 -0.78 1.46 2.83
N LEU A 95 -1.48 2.35 3.52
CA LEU A 95 -2.42 3.28 2.89
C LEU A 95 -1.72 4.28 1.93
N GLY A 96 -0.48 4.65 2.22
CA GLY A 96 0.39 5.43 1.33
C GLY A 96 1.41 4.56 0.59
N GLY A 97 1.17 3.25 0.53
CA GLY A 97 2.03 2.27 -0.11
C GLY A 97 2.02 2.43 -1.62
N SER A 98 3.16 2.18 -2.24
CA SER A 98 3.25 2.17 -3.70
C SER A 98 2.76 0.83 -4.26
N ILE A 99 1.87 0.89 -5.24
CA ILE A 99 1.48 -0.26 -6.08
C ILE A 99 2.32 -0.34 -7.37
N ASP A 100 3.36 0.50 -7.51
CA ASP A 100 4.14 0.57 -8.74
C ASP A 100 4.82 -0.76 -9.02
N LEU A 101 4.27 -1.48 -10.01
CA LEU A 101 4.76 -2.77 -10.45
C LEU A 101 6.20 -2.70 -10.96
N ASN A 102 6.68 -1.54 -11.38
CA ASN A 102 7.99 -1.38 -12.04
C ASN A 102 9.04 -0.72 -11.16
N ASN A 103 8.69 -0.27 -9.95
CA ASN A 103 9.57 0.52 -9.11
C ASN A 103 9.78 -0.15 -7.76
N ASN A 104 10.94 -0.77 -7.60
CA ASN A 104 11.36 -1.44 -6.37
C ASN A 104 11.76 -0.46 -5.25
N TYR A 105 11.52 0.85 -5.42
CA TYR A 105 12.00 1.89 -4.52
C TYR A 105 10.85 2.41 -3.63
N SER A 106 10.87 2.03 -2.35
CA SER A 106 9.81 2.32 -1.37
C SER A 106 9.73 3.79 -0.87
N SER A 107 10.58 4.69 -1.37
CA SER A 107 10.66 6.06 -0.80
C SER A 107 9.53 7.00 -1.24
N SER A 108 8.80 6.67 -2.31
CA SER A 108 7.70 7.51 -2.79
C SER A 108 6.41 7.12 -2.07
N ARG A 109 6.18 7.74 -0.90
CA ARG A 109 4.87 7.72 -0.24
C ARG A 109 3.93 8.58 -1.08
N ASP A 110 3.04 7.95 -1.84
CA ASP A 110 1.98 8.63 -2.56
C ASP A 110 0.67 8.47 -1.80
N ASN A 111 0.13 9.58 -1.30
CA ASN A 111 -1.14 9.58 -0.59
C ASN A 111 -2.34 9.72 -1.54
N ALA A 112 -2.13 9.79 -2.87
CA ALA A 112 -3.21 9.87 -3.84
C ALA A 112 -4.21 8.72 -3.69
N TYR A 113 -3.73 7.49 -3.47
CA TYR A 113 -4.61 6.35 -3.20
C TYR A 113 -5.44 6.56 -1.92
N GLY A 114 -4.81 6.97 -0.83
CA GLY A 114 -5.50 7.29 0.42
C GLY A 114 -6.52 8.43 0.26
N TYR A 115 -6.21 9.44 -0.54
CA TYR A 115 -7.13 10.54 -0.84
C TYR A 115 -8.36 10.06 -1.60
N ALA A 116 -8.19 9.18 -2.58
CA ALA A 116 -9.29 8.58 -3.30
C ALA A 116 -10.13 7.68 -2.39
N LEU A 117 -9.48 6.79 -1.63
CA LEU A 117 -10.17 5.83 -0.78
C LEU A 117 -10.98 6.49 0.35
N TYR A 118 -10.50 7.61 0.89
CA TYR A 118 -11.16 8.37 1.95
C TYR A 118 -11.69 9.73 1.47
N ARG A 119 -12.03 9.83 0.18
CA ARG A 119 -12.43 11.07 -0.47
C ARG A 119 -13.56 11.79 0.26
N ASP A 120 -14.63 11.07 0.59
CA ASP A 120 -15.79 11.66 1.28
C ASP A 120 -15.46 12.07 2.72
N GLU A 121 -14.66 11.27 3.43
CA GLU A 121 -14.21 11.57 4.78
C GLU A 121 -13.30 12.79 4.84
N ILE A 122 -12.42 12.96 3.86
CA ILE A 122 -11.53 14.12 3.69
C ILE A 122 -12.35 15.36 3.31
N ASN A 123 -13.21 15.27 2.30
CA ASN A 123 -14.01 16.39 1.82
C ASN A 123 -15.07 16.87 2.82
N ALA A 124 -15.38 16.07 3.84
CA ALA A 124 -16.22 16.47 4.97
C ALA A 124 -15.49 17.35 6.01
N GLN A 125 -14.15 17.40 5.98
CA GLN A 125 -13.35 18.21 6.91
C GLN A 125 -13.18 19.65 6.41
N GLU A 126 -13.10 20.59 7.34
CA GLU A 126 -12.73 21.97 7.03
C GLU A 126 -11.28 22.04 6.54
N ASP A 127 -11.02 22.92 5.57
CA ASP A 127 -9.70 23.13 4.98
C ASP A 127 -9.03 21.87 4.38
N CYS A 128 -9.82 20.85 4.02
CA CYS A 128 -9.36 19.65 3.33
C CYS A 128 -9.96 19.55 1.91
N ASN A 129 -9.25 18.89 0.99
CA ASN A 129 -9.73 18.65 -0.38
C ASN A 129 -9.03 17.41 -0.96
N ALA A 130 -9.74 16.28 -1.05
CA ALA A 130 -9.22 15.03 -1.59
C ALA A 130 -8.82 15.12 -3.07
N ASP A 131 -9.46 16.00 -3.84
CA ASP A 131 -9.24 16.14 -5.29
C ASP A 131 -8.10 17.13 -5.61
N ILE A 132 -7.43 17.69 -4.60
CA ILE A 132 -6.40 18.74 -4.76
C ILE A 132 -5.29 18.38 -5.76
N LEU A 133 -4.88 17.11 -5.80
CA LEU A 133 -3.81 16.65 -6.69
C LEU A 133 -4.23 16.72 -8.16
N ILE A 134 -5.50 16.40 -8.44
CA ILE A 134 -6.10 16.48 -9.78
C ILE A 134 -6.31 17.95 -10.17
N GLU A 135 -6.85 18.76 -9.25
CA GLU A 135 -7.09 20.19 -9.50
C GLU A 135 -5.81 21.01 -9.77
N GLN A 136 -4.69 20.58 -9.19
CA GLN A 136 -3.40 21.26 -9.28
C GLN A 136 -2.40 20.51 -10.18
N GLU A 137 -2.89 19.59 -11.02
CA GLU A 137 -2.05 18.91 -12.01
C GLU A 137 -1.33 19.94 -12.90
N GLY A 138 -0.01 19.79 -13.06
CA GLY A 138 0.85 20.72 -13.79
C GLY A 138 1.16 22.05 -13.08
N LYS A 139 0.73 22.23 -11.82
CA LYS A 139 0.96 23.44 -10.99
C LYS A 139 1.71 23.10 -9.70
N ASP A 140 2.86 22.46 -9.82
CA ASP A 140 3.53 21.83 -8.67
C ASP A 140 4.01 22.80 -7.58
N ASN A 141 4.35 24.04 -7.94
CA ASN A 141 4.81 25.07 -6.98
C ASN A 141 3.69 26.02 -6.55
N ASN A 142 2.57 25.47 -6.06
CA ASN A 142 1.42 26.26 -5.60
C ASN A 142 1.20 26.11 -4.08
N PRO A 143 1.26 27.21 -3.28
CA PRO A 143 0.93 27.18 -1.85
C PRO A 143 -0.45 26.61 -1.53
N HIS A 144 -1.42 26.76 -2.44
CA HIS A 144 -2.75 26.14 -2.30
C HIS A 144 -2.66 24.61 -2.30
N LYS A 145 -1.87 24.03 -3.23
CA LYS A 145 -1.62 22.58 -3.30
C LYS A 145 -1.04 22.09 -1.98
N THR A 146 0.04 22.72 -1.52
CA THR A 146 0.73 22.36 -0.28
C THR A 146 -0.21 22.43 0.93
N LYS A 147 -0.99 23.51 1.10
CA LYS A 147 -1.93 23.65 2.22
C LYS A 147 -2.89 22.47 2.33
N TYR A 148 -3.57 22.12 1.24
CA TYR A 148 -4.57 21.06 1.25
C TYR A 148 -3.94 19.66 1.31
N THR A 149 -2.79 19.43 0.65
CA THR A 149 -2.02 18.19 0.81
C THR A 149 -1.62 17.95 2.28
N ASP A 150 -1.09 18.97 2.95
CA ASP A 150 -0.68 18.86 4.35
C ASP A 150 -1.87 18.60 5.29
N ASN A 151 -3.00 19.24 5.02
CA ASN A 151 -4.23 19.03 5.79
C ASN A 151 -4.82 17.64 5.59
N ASN A 152 -4.91 17.17 4.34
CA ASN A 152 -5.34 15.81 4.03
C ASN A 152 -4.42 14.77 4.69
N ASN A 153 -3.10 14.95 4.59
CA ASN A 153 -2.12 14.06 5.22
C ASN A 153 -2.28 14.02 6.74
N ARG A 154 -2.50 15.17 7.37
CA ARG A 154 -2.76 15.25 8.81
C ARG A 154 -4.04 14.51 9.21
N TYR A 155 -5.09 14.63 8.40
CA TYR A 155 -6.37 13.94 8.66
C TYR A 155 -6.26 12.42 8.49
N LEU A 156 -5.61 11.96 7.41
CA LEU A 156 -5.36 10.54 7.21
C LEU A 156 -4.43 9.94 8.27
N GLY A 157 -3.50 10.74 8.79
CA GLY A 157 -2.47 10.27 9.71
C GLY A 157 -1.35 9.54 9.00
N ASN A 158 -0.66 8.68 9.73
CA ASN A 158 0.51 7.94 9.27
C ASN A 158 0.47 6.51 9.81
N ASP A 159 1.55 5.76 9.67
CA ASP A 159 1.65 4.35 10.10
C ASP A 159 1.30 4.17 11.61
N ASP A 160 1.46 5.22 12.43
CA ASP A 160 1.23 5.22 13.88
C ASP A 160 -0.02 6.03 14.32
N SER A 161 -0.77 6.64 13.40
CA SER A 161 -1.92 7.48 13.75
C SER A 161 -3.03 7.51 12.69
N GLY A 162 -4.26 7.82 13.11
CA GLY A 162 -5.39 8.04 12.21
C GLY A 162 -5.80 6.81 11.41
N TYR A 163 -6.23 7.05 10.16
CA TYR A 163 -6.61 6.01 9.21
C TYR A 163 -5.40 5.20 8.74
N GLY A 164 -4.23 5.82 8.62
CA GLY A 164 -2.98 5.12 8.28
C GLY A 164 -2.69 3.95 9.23
N LYS A 165 -2.80 4.18 10.55
CA LYS A 165 -2.63 3.13 11.55
C LYS A 165 -3.71 2.05 11.48
N GLN A 166 -4.99 2.43 11.38
CA GLN A 166 -6.08 1.44 11.31
C GLN A 166 -5.92 0.52 10.08
N TRP A 167 -5.48 1.10 8.97
CA TRP A 167 -5.19 0.36 7.75
C TRP A 167 -3.99 -0.57 7.92
N ASN A 168 -2.87 -0.05 8.46
CA ASN A 168 -1.66 -0.83 8.72
C ASN A 168 -1.95 -1.98 9.69
N GLU A 169 -2.77 -1.76 10.73
CA GLU A 169 -3.17 -2.79 11.68
C GLU A 169 -3.96 -3.93 11.02
N LYS A 170 -4.76 -3.63 9.99
CA LYS A 170 -5.51 -4.63 9.21
C LYS A 170 -4.60 -5.44 8.29
N TYR A 171 -3.61 -4.79 7.67
CA TYR A 171 -2.76 -5.37 6.63
C TYR A 171 -1.29 -5.49 7.04
N GLN A 172 -1.02 -5.93 8.27
CA GLN A 172 0.33 -6.25 8.75
C GLN A 172 0.43 -7.69 9.22
N LEU A 173 1.60 -8.29 9.05
CA LEU A 173 1.92 -9.64 9.49
C LEU A 173 3.23 -9.62 10.30
N ASP A 174 3.30 -10.46 11.31
CA ASP A 174 4.50 -10.70 12.12
C ASP A 174 5.35 -11.88 11.60
#